data_AF-A0A933LHV6-F1
#
_entry.id   AF-A0A933LHV6-F1
#
_cell.length_a   1.000
_cell.length_b   1.000
_cell.length_c   1.000
_cell.angle_alpha   90.00
_cell.angle_beta   90.00
_cell.angle_gamma   90.00
#
_symmetry.space_group_name_H-M   'P 1'
#
loop_
_entity.id
_entity.type
_entity.pdbx_description
1 polymer ?
#
loop_
_entity_poly.entity_id
_entity_poly.type
_entity_poly.pdbx_seq_one_letter_code
_entity_poly.pdbx_strand_id
1 'polypeptide(L)'
;MVLKLFARKREQDAASSRADAPVAVVVPTVEPPRPRPRSQAAWAQTYEPADAIELPEDSLERQLRLERFGIILNHHHHWHEHPGLKHAYQEATRAVDARFAVVPEGFASLPQTVEDTPGCPEVDTETSAFLLGRHTVANAQFQKFVDIGAYDEIDLWPREIWPHLIDFKDLTGCAGPRFWRNGRHDRRLADHPVVGICYYEAAAYALWAGYRLPTEAEWQMAASWRIRSSANVLRRYPWGDAFDVRRCNVWASGLGRTAPVTGYEDGATPNGVYQLAGNVWEWTSSDFTAMDEQGSPVVGDMLLKSIRGGAFDTYFPAQATSCFRTGLATLARTHNVGFRCAIALTGDGQ
;
A
#
# COMPACT_ATOMS: atom_id res chain seq x y z
N MET A 1 16.44 4.43 -43.95
CA MET A 1 16.78 5.73 -44.58
C MET A 1 15.51 6.28 -45.22
N VAL A 2 14.82 7.10 -44.44
CA VAL A 2 13.39 7.44 -44.51
C VAL A 2 13.23 8.75 -45.28
N LEU A 3 12.32 8.78 -46.27
CA LEU A 3 11.69 9.93 -46.97
C LEU A 3 11.60 9.76 -48.50
N LYS A 4 11.00 8.66 -49.00
CA LYS A 4 10.46 8.56 -50.38
C LYS A 4 9.31 7.52 -50.50
N LEU A 5 8.33 7.53 -49.60
CA LEU A 5 7.25 6.52 -49.60
C LEU A 5 5.81 7.03 -49.43
N PHE A 6 5.55 8.35 -49.44
CA PHE A 6 4.19 8.88 -49.22
C PHE A 6 3.55 9.67 -50.38
N ALA A 7 4.14 9.66 -51.59
CA ALA A 7 3.62 10.47 -52.71
C ALA A 7 3.18 9.68 -53.95
N ARG A 8 2.87 8.38 -53.83
CA ARG A 8 2.54 7.53 -55.01
C ARG A 8 1.32 6.64 -54.88
N LYS A 9 0.38 6.96 -53.99
CA LYS A 9 -0.86 6.20 -53.82
C LYS A 9 -2.11 7.08 -53.73
N ARG A 10 -2.17 8.14 -54.55
CA ARG A 10 -3.37 8.98 -54.71
C ARG A 10 -3.83 9.17 -56.16
N GLU A 11 -3.19 8.54 -57.14
CA GLU A 11 -3.49 8.78 -58.57
C GLU A 11 -3.74 7.52 -59.40
N GLN A 12 -4.03 6.36 -58.80
CA GLN A 12 -4.23 5.12 -59.56
C GLN A 12 -5.58 4.43 -59.43
N ASP A 13 -6.56 4.98 -58.72
CA ASP A 13 -7.90 4.36 -58.58
C ASP A 13 -9.04 5.22 -59.18
N ALA A 14 -8.72 6.12 -60.12
CA ALA A 14 -9.71 6.92 -60.85
C ALA A 14 -9.86 6.46 -62.32
N ALA A 15 -10.05 5.16 -62.57
CA ALA A 15 -10.56 4.66 -63.86
C ALA A 15 -10.88 3.15 -63.79
N SER A 16 -12.07 2.78 -63.33
CA SER A 16 -12.79 1.56 -63.78
C SER A 16 -14.15 1.49 -63.09
N SER A 17 -15.19 2.00 -63.76
CA SER A 17 -16.57 1.68 -63.43
C SER A 17 -17.01 0.42 -64.17
N ARG A 18 -17.27 -0.68 -63.45
CA ARG A 18 -18.29 -1.66 -63.82
C ARG A 18 -19.01 -2.10 -62.56
N ALA A 19 -20.33 -2.10 -62.67
CA ALA A 19 -21.27 -2.27 -61.59
C ALA A 19 -21.29 -3.71 -61.08
N ASP A 20 -21.12 -3.86 -59.77
CA ASP A 20 -21.69 -4.95 -58.98
C ASP A 20 -22.15 -4.36 -57.63
N ALA A 21 -23.39 -4.68 -57.25
CA ALA A 21 -24.04 -4.10 -56.08
C ALA A 21 -23.41 -4.63 -54.77
N PRO A 22 -22.98 -3.77 -53.84
CA PRO A 22 -22.53 -4.24 -52.52
C PRO A 22 -23.73 -4.43 -51.59
N VAL A 23 -23.80 -5.63 -51.01
CA VAL A 23 -24.67 -5.97 -49.87
C VAL A 23 -24.38 -5.02 -48.71
N ALA A 24 -25.41 -4.35 -48.20
CA ALA A 24 -25.29 -3.47 -47.05
C ALA A 24 -24.97 -4.29 -45.78
N VAL A 25 -23.73 -4.20 -45.30
CA VAL A 25 -23.38 -4.60 -43.93
C VAL A 25 -23.74 -3.43 -43.02
N VAL A 26 -24.86 -3.56 -42.30
CA VAL A 26 -25.23 -2.64 -41.24
C VAL A 26 -24.29 -2.89 -40.06
N VAL A 27 -23.32 -2.01 -39.86
CA VAL A 27 -22.56 -1.95 -38.60
C VAL A 27 -23.44 -1.22 -37.58
N PRO A 28 -23.86 -1.84 -36.48
CA PRO A 28 -24.63 -1.13 -35.47
C PRO A 28 -23.74 -0.08 -34.82
N THR A 29 -24.11 1.19 -34.95
CA THR A 29 -23.53 2.28 -34.17
C THR A 29 -23.84 2.03 -32.69
N VAL A 30 -22.86 1.54 -31.94
CA VAL A 30 -22.94 1.50 -30.48
C VAL A 30 -22.77 2.95 -30.00
N GLU A 31 -23.86 3.58 -29.57
CA GLU A 31 -23.78 4.85 -28.85
C GLU A 31 -22.86 4.66 -27.63
N PRO A 32 -21.90 5.56 -27.38
CA PRO A 32 -21.14 5.52 -26.14
C PRO A 32 -22.12 5.60 -24.96
N PRO A 33 -21.90 4.84 -23.87
CA PRO A 33 -22.81 4.82 -22.75
C PRO A 33 -22.99 6.24 -22.24
N ARG A 34 -24.25 6.71 -22.21
CA ARG A 34 -24.58 8.03 -21.66
C ARG A 34 -24.03 8.10 -20.24
N PRO A 35 -23.32 9.18 -19.87
CA PRO A 35 -22.88 9.35 -18.49
C PRO A 35 -24.13 9.29 -17.61
N ARG A 36 -24.17 8.32 -16.69
CA ARG A 36 -25.25 8.26 -15.70
C ARG A 36 -25.27 9.62 -14.99
N PRO A 37 -26.44 10.27 -14.84
CA PRO A 37 -26.50 11.47 -14.04
C PRO A 37 -25.90 11.14 -12.68
N ARG A 38 -24.83 11.86 -12.32
CA ARG A 38 -24.25 11.83 -10.97
C ARG A 38 -25.38 12.20 -10.03
N SER A 39 -26.03 11.19 -9.43
CA SER A 39 -27.11 11.43 -8.49
C SER A 39 -26.52 12.10 -7.25
N GLN A 40 -26.64 13.43 -7.20
CA GLN A 40 -26.35 14.26 -6.01
C GLN A 40 -27.00 13.77 -4.72
N ALA A 41 -27.93 12.82 -4.81
CA ALA A 41 -28.67 12.24 -3.70
C ALA A 41 -28.04 11.01 -3.02
N ALA A 42 -26.90 10.45 -3.49
CA ALA A 42 -26.35 9.22 -2.88
C ALA A 42 -25.29 9.46 -1.78
N TRP A 43 -24.84 10.71 -1.58
CA TRP A 43 -23.62 11.01 -0.81
C TRP A 43 -23.85 11.74 0.52
N ALA A 44 -25.09 11.99 0.90
CA ALA A 44 -25.41 12.32 2.29
C ALA A 44 -25.42 11.03 3.14
N GLN A 45 -24.35 10.23 3.05
CA GLN A 45 -24.14 9.15 4.00
C GLN A 45 -23.72 9.82 5.30
N THR A 46 -24.64 9.89 6.26
CA THR A 46 -24.44 10.53 7.57
C THR A 46 -23.13 10.02 8.17
N TYR A 47 -22.20 10.91 8.43
CA TYR A 47 -20.94 10.60 9.09
C TYR A 47 -21.22 9.99 10.47
N GLU A 48 -20.63 8.83 10.76
CA GLU A 48 -20.78 8.13 12.04
C GLU A 48 -19.41 8.06 12.73
N PRO A 49 -19.12 8.91 13.73
CA PRO A 49 -17.82 8.91 14.37
C PRO A 49 -17.55 7.59 15.08
N ALA A 50 -16.30 7.12 15.01
CA ALA A 50 -15.84 6.02 15.84
C ALA A 50 -15.95 6.35 17.33
N ASP A 51 -16.22 5.33 18.14
CA ASP A 51 -16.26 5.46 19.59
C ASP A 51 -14.83 5.69 20.13
N ALA A 52 -14.71 6.46 21.21
CA ALA A 52 -13.44 6.64 21.89
C ALA A 52 -13.02 5.32 22.55
N ILE A 53 -11.73 5.01 22.50
CA ILE A 53 -11.23 3.84 23.23
C ILE A 53 -11.24 4.08 24.74
N GLU A 54 -11.90 3.20 25.47
CA GLU A 54 -11.76 3.10 26.93
C GLU A 54 -10.51 2.28 27.25
N LEU A 55 -9.66 2.84 28.11
CA LEU A 55 -8.38 2.26 28.51
C LEU A 55 -8.40 1.89 29.99
N PRO A 56 -7.94 0.67 30.35
CA PRO A 56 -7.78 0.28 31.74
C PRO A 56 -6.69 1.10 32.42
N GLU A 57 -6.77 1.22 33.74
CA GLU A 57 -5.72 1.86 34.56
C GLU A 57 -4.43 1.03 34.55
N ASP A 58 -4.56 -0.30 34.47
CA ASP A 58 -3.41 -1.19 34.44
C ASP A 58 -2.57 -0.98 33.18
N SER A 59 -1.25 -0.78 33.39
CA SER A 59 -0.33 -0.40 32.31
C SER A 59 -0.17 -1.48 31.25
N LEU A 60 -0.22 -2.77 31.63
CA LEU A 60 -0.03 -3.90 30.74
C LEU A 60 -1.32 -4.21 29.98
N GLU A 61 -2.46 -4.24 30.67
CA GLU A 61 -3.78 -4.36 30.04
C GLU A 61 -4.04 -3.21 29.07
N ARG A 62 -3.53 -2.00 29.37
CA ARG A 62 -3.57 -0.87 28.46
C ARG A 62 -2.80 -1.14 27.16
N GLN A 63 -1.63 -1.78 27.22
CA GLN A 63 -0.90 -2.14 26.00
C GLN A 63 -1.66 -3.17 25.16
N LEU A 64 -2.32 -4.15 25.81
CA LEU A 64 -3.17 -5.13 25.11
C LEU A 64 -4.36 -4.44 24.43
N ARG A 65 -5.05 -3.56 25.15
CA ARG A 65 -6.20 -2.81 24.63
C ARG A 65 -5.84 -1.93 23.43
N LEU A 66 -4.65 -1.34 23.47
CA LEU A 66 -4.05 -0.54 22.39
C LEU A 66 -3.47 -1.39 21.25
N GLU A 67 -3.43 -2.72 21.37
CA GLU A 67 -2.83 -3.64 20.40
C GLU A 67 -1.33 -3.40 20.15
N ARG A 68 -0.62 -2.91 21.16
CA ARG A 68 0.84 -2.66 21.10
C ARG A 68 1.61 -3.95 21.38
N PHE A 69 1.30 -5.02 20.64
CA PHE A 69 1.84 -6.35 20.89
C PHE A 69 3.36 -6.41 20.71
N GLY A 70 3.92 -5.62 19.78
CA GLY A 70 5.37 -5.51 19.62
C GLY A 70 6.05 -4.99 20.89
N ILE A 71 5.43 -4.03 21.57
CA ILE A 71 5.94 -3.50 22.85
C ILE A 71 5.90 -4.58 23.93
N ILE A 72 4.81 -5.33 24.04
CA ILE A 72 4.67 -6.41 25.02
C ILE A 72 5.74 -7.48 24.81
N LEU A 73 5.97 -7.90 23.56
CA LEU A 73 6.94 -8.96 23.25
C LEU A 73 8.39 -8.49 23.44
N ASN A 74 8.73 -7.30 22.94
CA ASN A 74 10.11 -6.78 22.97
C ASN A 74 10.54 -6.25 24.34
N HIS A 75 9.58 -5.79 25.15
CA HIS A 75 9.85 -5.15 26.45
C HIS A 75 9.20 -5.85 27.63
N HIS A 76 8.92 -7.16 27.52
CA HIS A 76 8.29 -7.96 28.58
C HIS A 76 9.02 -7.88 29.93
N HIS A 77 10.34 -7.62 29.93
CA HIS A 77 11.13 -7.41 31.15
C HIS A 77 10.64 -6.23 32.01
N HIS A 78 10.01 -5.21 31.40
CA HIS A 78 9.41 -4.09 32.12
C HIS A 78 8.31 -4.54 33.09
N TRP A 79 7.62 -5.64 32.76
CA TRP A 79 6.49 -6.17 33.53
C TRP A 79 6.81 -7.52 34.19
N HIS A 80 8.09 -7.84 34.43
CA HIS A 80 8.49 -9.16 34.94
C HIS A 80 7.83 -9.55 36.28
N GLU A 81 7.48 -8.58 37.13
CA GLU A 81 6.75 -8.81 38.40
C GLU A 81 5.22 -8.73 38.25
N HIS A 82 4.71 -8.37 37.07
CA HIS A 82 3.28 -8.18 36.86
C HIS A 82 2.56 -9.53 36.80
N PRO A 83 1.51 -9.76 37.62
CA PRO A 83 0.83 -11.06 37.70
C PRO A 83 0.16 -11.46 36.38
N GLY A 84 -0.24 -10.48 35.57
CA GLY A 84 -0.86 -10.68 34.25
C GLY A 84 0.13 -10.92 33.10
N LEU A 85 1.46 -10.85 33.31
CA LEU A 85 2.44 -10.88 32.23
C LEU A 85 2.31 -12.13 31.35
N LYS A 86 2.20 -13.31 31.98
CA LYS A 86 2.13 -14.58 31.25
C LYS A 86 0.93 -14.61 30.30
N HIS A 87 -0.23 -14.12 30.74
CA HIS A 87 -1.43 -14.04 29.91
C HIS A 87 -1.25 -13.04 28.77
N ALA A 88 -0.80 -11.82 29.09
CA ALA A 88 -0.60 -10.77 28.10
C ALA A 88 0.41 -11.16 27.01
N TYR A 89 1.51 -11.81 27.40
CA TYR A 89 2.52 -12.31 26.47
C TYR A 89 1.93 -13.35 25.52
N GLN A 90 1.18 -14.34 26.04
CA GLN A 90 0.51 -15.35 25.23
C GLN A 90 -0.51 -14.76 24.25
N GLU A 91 -1.29 -13.77 24.70
CA GLU A 91 -2.24 -13.06 23.85
C GLU A 91 -1.52 -12.26 22.75
N ALA A 92 -0.45 -11.55 23.11
CA ALA A 92 0.38 -10.81 22.16
C ALA A 92 1.03 -11.73 21.11
N THR A 93 1.57 -12.89 21.51
CA THR A 93 2.11 -13.88 20.57
C THR A 93 1.03 -14.37 19.60
N ARG A 94 -0.13 -14.79 20.10
CA ARG A 94 -1.25 -15.24 19.25
C ARG A 94 -1.72 -14.15 18.29
N ALA A 95 -1.77 -12.90 18.76
CA ALA A 95 -2.15 -11.77 17.93
C ALA A 95 -1.13 -11.50 16.82
N VAL A 96 0.17 -11.58 17.12
CA VAL A 96 1.23 -11.45 16.11
C VAL A 96 1.15 -12.59 15.09
N ASP A 97 1.02 -13.85 15.53
CA ASP A 97 0.87 -15.00 14.63
C ASP A 97 -0.34 -14.87 13.68
N ALA A 98 -1.46 -14.34 14.19
CA ALA A 98 -2.66 -14.11 13.41
C ALA A 98 -2.53 -12.93 12.43
N ARG A 99 -1.79 -11.88 12.81
CA ARG A 99 -1.73 -10.61 12.07
C ARG A 99 -0.55 -10.50 11.12
N PHE A 100 0.48 -11.29 11.31
CA PHE A 100 1.68 -11.25 10.50
C PHE A 100 1.91 -12.58 9.78
N ALA A 101 2.53 -12.50 8.60
CA ALA A 101 3.00 -13.63 7.83
C ALA A 101 4.53 -13.68 7.89
N VAL A 102 5.08 -14.88 8.03
CA VAL A 102 6.52 -15.10 7.86
C VAL A 102 6.88 -14.91 6.39
N VAL A 103 7.88 -14.10 6.13
CA VAL A 103 8.55 -13.97 4.85
C VAL A 103 9.96 -14.54 5.02
N PRO A 104 10.33 -15.57 4.25
CA PRO A 104 11.64 -16.19 4.38
C PRO A 104 12.74 -15.24 3.90
N GLU A 105 13.97 -15.50 4.34
CA GLU A 105 15.14 -14.83 3.80
C GLU A 105 15.30 -15.08 2.30
N GLY A 106 15.88 -14.13 1.59
CA GLY A 106 16.11 -14.22 0.16
C GLY A 106 16.49 -12.90 -0.49
N PHE A 107 16.45 -12.87 -1.83
CA PHE A 107 16.88 -11.74 -2.63
C PHE A 107 15.69 -11.09 -3.36
N ALA A 108 15.53 -9.78 -3.16
CA ALA A 108 14.64 -8.94 -3.93
C ALA A 108 15.41 -8.33 -5.11
N SER A 109 14.99 -8.61 -6.35
CA SER A 109 15.55 -7.95 -7.55
C SER A 109 14.79 -6.65 -7.81
N LEU A 110 15.33 -5.52 -7.34
CA LEU A 110 14.67 -4.20 -7.44
C LEU A 110 15.05 -3.50 -8.75
N PRO A 111 14.07 -3.07 -9.58
CA PRO A 111 14.37 -2.27 -10.77
C PRO A 111 15.09 -0.95 -10.42
N GLN A 112 16.13 -0.61 -11.17
CA GLN A 112 16.84 0.68 -11.00
C GLN A 112 16.15 1.85 -11.71
N THR A 113 15.26 1.53 -12.65
CA THR A 113 14.48 2.51 -13.42
C THR A 113 13.02 2.49 -12.96
N VAL A 114 12.24 3.47 -13.43
CA VAL A 114 10.78 3.49 -13.26
C VAL A 114 10.06 2.56 -14.24
N GLU A 115 10.79 1.94 -15.17
CA GLU A 115 10.25 1.02 -16.16
C GLU A 115 10.25 -0.40 -15.60
N ASP A 116 9.07 -1.02 -15.52
CA ASP A 116 8.90 -2.44 -15.19
C ASP A 116 8.81 -3.25 -16.50
N THR A 117 9.90 -3.28 -17.27
CA THR A 117 10.01 -4.03 -18.53
C THR A 117 11.07 -5.13 -18.45
N PRO A 118 10.87 -6.28 -19.13
CA PRO A 118 11.86 -7.35 -19.14
C PRO A 118 13.24 -6.85 -19.64
N GLY A 119 14.28 -7.09 -18.85
CA GLY A 119 15.66 -6.71 -19.18
C GLY A 119 16.09 -5.33 -18.67
N CYS A 120 15.23 -4.62 -17.90
CA CYS A 120 15.67 -3.43 -17.19
C CYS A 120 16.78 -3.78 -16.15
N PRO A 121 17.71 -2.84 -15.86
CA PRO A 121 18.70 -3.06 -14.81
C PRO A 121 18.03 -3.25 -13.45
N GLU A 122 18.43 -4.32 -12.75
CA GLU A 122 17.94 -4.67 -11.42
C GLU A 122 19.11 -4.75 -10.42
N VAL A 123 18.83 -4.42 -9.16
CA VAL A 123 19.75 -4.63 -8.04
C VAL A 123 19.18 -5.69 -7.13
N ASP A 124 19.91 -6.79 -6.98
CA ASP A 124 19.59 -7.82 -6.01
C ASP A 124 19.92 -7.31 -4.60
N THR A 125 18.89 -7.18 -3.77
CA THR A 125 18.99 -6.78 -2.36
C THR A 125 18.66 -7.98 -1.48
N GLU A 126 19.61 -8.38 -0.64
CA GLU A 126 19.39 -9.45 0.34
C GLU A 126 18.46 -8.99 1.47
N THR A 127 17.60 -9.89 1.92
CA THR A 127 16.69 -9.70 3.05
C THR A 127 16.81 -10.91 3.98
N SER A 128 16.99 -10.65 5.29
CA SER A 128 16.83 -11.70 6.31
C SER A 128 15.36 -12.10 6.43
N ALA A 129 15.06 -13.21 7.10
CA ALA A 129 13.68 -13.55 7.40
C ALA A 129 13.03 -12.49 8.31
N PHE A 130 11.74 -12.21 8.08
CA PHE A 130 10.99 -11.21 8.83
C PHE A 130 9.51 -11.54 8.86
N LEU A 131 8.75 -10.81 9.67
CA LEU A 131 7.30 -10.87 9.68
C LEU A 131 6.74 -9.63 8.98
N LEU A 132 5.79 -9.81 8.07
CA LEU A 132 5.05 -8.72 7.44
C LEU A 132 3.58 -8.78 7.83
N GLY A 133 2.96 -7.63 8.12
CA GLY A 133 1.53 -7.56 8.37
C GLY A 133 0.73 -8.16 7.21
N ARG A 134 -0.16 -9.11 7.51
CA ARG A 134 -1.05 -9.74 6.51
C ARG A 134 -1.91 -8.71 5.81
N HIS A 135 -2.26 -7.66 6.54
CA HIS A 135 -3.13 -6.57 6.11
C HIS A 135 -2.43 -5.23 6.34
N THR A 136 -2.82 -4.22 5.56
CA THR A 136 -2.53 -2.81 5.88
C THR A 136 -3.16 -2.41 7.22
N VAL A 137 -2.61 -1.38 7.86
CA VAL A 137 -3.18 -0.82 9.09
C VAL A 137 -4.56 -0.24 8.79
N ALA A 138 -5.57 -0.70 9.51
CA ALA A 138 -6.95 -0.26 9.35
C ALA A 138 -7.24 1.03 10.15
N ASN A 139 -8.30 1.76 9.76
CA ASN A 139 -8.69 2.99 10.47
C ASN A 139 -8.94 2.75 11.97
N ALA A 140 -9.58 1.64 12.35
CA ALA A 140 -9.84 1.32 13.75
C ALA A 140 -8.55 1.08 14.57
N GLN A 141 -7.48 0.61 13.93
CA GLN A 141 -6.19 0.43 14.59
C GLN A 141 -5.49 1.78 14.75
N PHE A 142 -5.47 2.59 13.69
CA PHE A 142 -4.91 3.94 13.72
C PHE A 142 -5.68 4.88 14.67
N GLN A 143 -6.98 4.64 14.89
CA GLN A 143 -7.78 5.41 15.85
C GLN A 143 -7.21 5.33 17.27
N LYS A 144 -6.64 4.17 17.66
CA LYS A 144 -6.03 3.97 18.98
C LYS A 144 -4.81 4.85 19.20
N PHE A 145 -4.04 5.08 18.13
CA PHE A 145 -2.89 5.99 18.10
C PHE A 145 -3.33 7.45 18.23
N VAL A 146 -4.42 7.83 17.55
CA VAL A 146 -5.00 9.19 17.68
C VAL A 146 -5.58 9.40 19.08
N ASP A 147 -6.29 8.43 19.63
CA ASP A 147 -7.01 8.55 20.91
C ASP A 147 -6.10 8.75 22.13
N ILE A 148 -4.87 8.26 22.07
CA ILE A 148 -3.88 8.47 23.14
C ILE A 148 -3.09 9.78 22.99
N GLY A 149 -3.38 10.58 21.96
CA GLY A 149 -2.70 11.86 21.73
C GLY A 149 -1.31 11.72 21.13
N ALA A 150 -1.04 10.66 20.35
CA ALA A 150 0.30 10.39 19.82
C ALA A 150 0.86 11.51 18.92
N TYR A 151 0.00 12.34 18.33
CA TYR A 151 0.42 13.54 17.59
C TYR A 151 1.07 14.61 18.46
N ASP A 152 0.82 14.58 19.78
CA ASP A 152 1.43 15.47 20.77
C ASP A 152 2.66 14.82 21.46
N GLU A 153 2.90 13.53 21.25
CA GLU A 153 4.06 12.79 21.81
C GLU A 153 5.31 13.03 20.96
N ILE A 154 6.06 14.08 21.29
CA ILE A 154 7.20 14.56 20.48
C ILE A 154 8.29 13.50 20.22
N ASP A 155 8.45 12.53 21.11
CA ASP A 155 9.46 11.46 21.01
C ASP A 155 9.14 10.44 19.90
N LEU A 156 7.90 10.40 19.39
CA LEU A 156 7.53 9.56 18.26
C LEU A 156 7.97 10.13 16.91
N TRP A 157 8.35 11.41 16.87
CA TRP A 157 8.55 12.16 15.64
C TRP A 157 10.01 12.58 15.47
N PRO A 158 10.63 12.35 14.30
CA PRO A 158 11.95 12.89 14.00
C PRO A 158 11.99 14.41 14.13
N ARG A 159 13.10 14.96 14.65
CA ARG A 159 13.21 16.39 14.96
C ARG A 159 13.00 17.28 13.74
N GLU A 160 13.40 16.81 12.57
CA GLU A 160 13.29 17.54 11.31
C GLU A 160 11.85 17.84 10.89
N ILE A 161 10.86 17.10 11.42
CA ILE A 161 9.45 17.33 11.09
C ILE A 161 8.65 18.03 12.17
N TRP A 162 9.24 18.36 13.33
CA TRP A 162 8.53 19.04 14.41
C TRP A 162 7.78 20.31 13.96
N PRO A 163 8.34 21.18 13.09
CA PRO A 163 7.61 22.35 12.59
C PRO A 163 6.37 22.00 11.76
N HIS A 164 6.29 20.79 11.21
CA HIS A 164 5.19 20.33 10.35
C HIS A 164 4.08 19.61 11.11
N LEU A 165 4.29 19.22 12.37
CA LEU A 165 3.27 18.51 13.16
C LEU A 165 1.97 19.33 13.31
N ILE A 166 2.08 20.65 13.36
CA ILE A 166 0.93 21.58 13.44
C ILE A 166 0.01 21.52 12.20
N ASP A 167 0.52 20.99 11.08
CA ASP A 167 -0.20 20.86 9.81
C ASP A 167 -0.85 19.48 9.66
N PHE A 168 -0.58 18.54 10.58
CA PHE A 168 -1.15 17.19 10.57
C PHE A 168 -2.56 17.18 11.13
N LYS A 169 -3.44 17.89 10.44
CA LYS A 169 -4.84 18.09 10.81
C LYS A 169 -5.79 17.33 9.91
N ASP A 170 -6.93 16.97 10.47
CA ASP A 170 -8.09 16.43 9.79
C ASP A 170 -8.96 17.53 9.16
N LEU A 171 -10.12 17.18 8.60
CA LEU A 171 -11.00 18.14 7.92
C LEU A 171 -11.61 19.21 8.85
N THR A 172 -11.51 19.01 10.16
CA THR A 172 -12.08 19.90 11.20
C THR A 172 -11.00 20.63 11.99
N GLY A 173 -9.72 20.41 11.67
CA GLY A 173 -8.59 21.05 12.34
C GLY A 173 -8.06 20.29 13.56
N CYS A 174 -8.61 19.12 13.89
CA CYS A 174 -8.09 18.26 14.95
C CYS A 174 -6.86 17.49 14.45
N ALA A 175 -5.94 17.11 15.34
CA ALA A 175 -4.81 16.26 14.99
C ALA A 175 -5.31 14.88 14.50
N GLY A 176 -4.72 14.37 13.42
CA GLY A 176 -5.08 13.07 12.86
C GLY A 176 -5.12 13.04 11.32
N PRO A 177 -5.47 11.89 10.72
CA PRO A 177 -5.47 11.70 9.27
C PRO A 177 -6.32 12.73 8.51
N ARG A 178 -5.82 13.17 7.35
CA ARG A 178 -6.33 14.32 6.60
C ARG A 178 -7.83 14.28 6.29
N PHE A 179 -8.38 13.09 6.09
CA PHE A 179 -9.77 12.90 5.65
C PHE A 179 -10.73 12.54 6.78
N TRP A 180 -10.26 12.49 8.03
CA TRP A 180 -11.08 12.26 9.21
C TRP A 180 -11.81 13.54 9.64
N ARG A 181 -12.67 13.43 10.65
CA ARG A 181 -13.40 14.56 11.24
C ARG A 181 -13.46 14.44 12.75
N ASN A 182 -13.24 15.55 13.44
CA ASN A 182 -13.24 15.66 14.89
C ASN A 182 -12.33 14.61 15.57
N GLY A 183 -11.17 14.31 14.97
CA GLY A 183 -10.23 13.30 15.47
C GLY A 183 -10.73 11.86 15.38
N ARG A 184 -11.73 11.59 14.53
CA ARG A 184 -12.38 10.28 14.40
C ARG A 184 -12.53 9.86 12.94
N HIS A 185 -12.33 8.57 12.69
CA HIS A 185 -12.74 7.94 11.43
C HIS A 185 -14.26 7.72 11.40
N ASP A 186 -14.78 7.55 10.19
CA ASP A 186 -16.13 7.03 10.00
C ASP A 186 -16.17 5.55 10.37
N ARG A 187 -17.04 5.17 11.31
CA ARG A 187 -17.19 3.81 11.85
C ARG A 187 -17.41 2.75 10.75
N ARG A 188 -18.02 3.14 9.64
CA ARG A 188 -18.28 2.25 8.50
C ARG A 188 -17.02 1.91 7.71
N LEU A 189 -15.94 2.64 7.94
CA LEU A 189 -14.62 2.46 7.33
C LEU A 189 -13.60 1.89 8.35
N ALA A 190 -14.07 1.40 9.50
CA ALA A 190 -13.22 0.88 10.57
C ALA A 190 -12.22 -0.19 10.11
N ASP A 191 -12.65 -1.07 9.21
CA ASP A 191 -11.86 -2.17 8.62
C ASP A 191 -11.25 -1.82 7.26
N HIS A 192 -11.36 -0.56 6.80
CA HIS A 192 -10.65 -0.07 5.61
C HIS A 192 -9.24 0.41 5.97
N PRO A 193 -8.28 0.40 5.03
CA PRO A 193 -6.95 0.94 5.27
C PRO A 193 -7.00 2.42 5.68
N VAL A 194 -6.16 2.80 6.63
CA VAL A 194 -5.95 4.22 6.93
C VAL A 194 -5.24 4.89 5.76
N VAL A 195 -5.74 6.06 5.36
CA VAL A 195 -5.20 6.90 4.28
C VAL A 195 -5.24 8.38 4.70
N GLY A 196 -4.64 9.27 3.91
CA GLY A 196 -4.52 10.68 4.28
C GLY A 196 -3.46 10.92 5.35
N ILE A 197 -2.47 10.04 5.41
CA ILE A 197 -1.30 10.13 6.28
C ILE A 197 -0.03 10.23 5.44
N CYS A 198 0.98 10.87 5.99
CA CYS A 198 2.31 10.96 5.39
C CYS A 198 3.22 9.80 5.84
N TYR A 199 4.43 9.73 5.28
CA TYR A 199 5.42 8.72 5.67
C TYR A 199 5.71 8.75 7.18
N TYR A 200 5.85 9.94 7.75
CA TYR A 200 6.20 10.09 9.17
C TYR A 200 5.07 9.67 10.10
N GLU A 201 3.80 9.91 9.73
CA GLU A 201 2.63 9.41 10.47
C GLU A 201 2.60 7.87 10.46
N ALA A 202 2.91 7.25 9.31
CA ALA A 202 3.02 5.78 9.20
C ALA A 202 4.18 5.22 10.05
N ALA A 203 5.35 5.87 10.00
CA ALA A 203 6.53 5.48 10.77
C ALA A 203 6.32 5.65 12.29
N ALA A 204 5.71 6.77 12.72
CA ALA A 204 5.40 7.05 14.12
C ALA A 204 4.40 6.03 14.68
N TYR A 205 3.36 5.67 13.92
CA TYR A 205 2.44 4.59 14.30
C TYR A 205 3.17 3.26 14.45
N ALA A 206 4.01 2.90 13.47
CA ALA A 206 4.74 1.63 13.51
C ALA A 206 5.64 1.54 14.75
N LEU A 207 6.39 2.60 15.03
CA LEU A 207 7.23 2.73 16.23
C LEU A 207 6.38 2.63 17.51
N TRP A 208 5.30 3.40 17.59
CA TRP A 208 4.38 3.39 18.73
C TRP A 208 3.85 1.98 19.01
N ALA A 209 3.44 1.23 17.98
CA ALA A 209 2.92 -0.12 18.12
C ALA A 209 4.00 -1.18 18.47
N GLY A 210 5.28 -0.80 18.46
CA GLY A 210 6.42 -1.70 18.68
C GLY A 210 6.86 -2.46 17.43
N TYR A 211 6.63 -1.88 16.26
CA TYR A 211 6.94 -2.42 14.94
C TYR A 211 7.83 -1.44 14.14
N ARG A 212 7.99 -1.70 12.84
CA ARG A 212 8.61 -0.78 11.88
C ARG A 212 7.87 -0.82 10.54
N LEU A 213 8.19 0.09 9.63
CA LEU A 213 7.81 -0.06 8.23
C LEU A 213 8.70 -1.11 7.54
N PRO A 214 8.18 -1.85 6.55
CA PRO A 214 9.01 -2.70 5.70
C PRO A 214 9.94 -1.85 4.84
N THR A 215 11.10 -2.38 4.47
CA THR A 215 11.88 -1.83 3.36
C THR A 215 11.20 -2.15 2.03
N GLU A 216 11.59 -1.47 0.95
CA GLU A 216 11.11 -1.79 -0.41
C GLU A 216 11.44 -3.24 -0.80
N ALA A 217 12.64 -3.72 -0.46
CA ALA A 217 13.07 -5.09 -0.72
C ALA A 217 12.23 -6.12 0.04
N GLU A 218 11.96 -5.88 1.33
CA GLU A 218 11.09 -6.73 2.14
C GLU A 218 9.66 -6.75 1.58
N TRP A 219 9.11 -5.60 1.21
CA TRP A 219 7.79 -5.52 0.62
C TRP A 219 7.71 -6.38 -0.66
N GLN A 220 8.71 -6.26 -1.54
CA GLN A 220 8.76 -7.07 -2.76
C GLN A 220 8.89 -8.56 -2.43
N MET A 221 9.77 -8.95 -1.50
CA MET A 221 9.93 -10.34 -1.09
C MET A 221 8.65 -10.96 -0.57
N ALA A 222 7.78 -10.19 0.09
CA ALA A 222 6.47 -10.68 0.48
C ALA A 222 5.54 -10.86 -0.73
N ALA A 223 5.57 -9.92 -1.68
CA ALA A 223 4.73 -9.97 -2.88
C ALA A 223 5.14 -11.09 -3.85
N SER A 224 6.44 -11.25 -4.09
CA SER A 224 7.01 -12.19 -5.04
C SER A 224 8.50 -12.38 -4.76
N TRP A 225 8.95 -13.64 -4.71
CA TRP A 225 10.35 -14.00 -4.54
C TRP A 225 10.75 -15.06 -5.56
N ARG A 226 12.03 -15.09 -5.94
CA ARG A 226 12.57 -16.13 -6.84
C ARG A 226 12.58 -17.48 -6.16
N ILE A 227 11.98 -18.49 -6.79
CA ILE A 227 12.10 -19.89 -6.35
C ILE A 227 13.22 -20.55 -7.17
N ARG A 228 14.30 -20.99 -6.51
CA ARG A 228 15.51 -21.51 -7.17
C ARG A 228 15.31 -22.77 -8.04
N SER A 229 14.14 -23.42 -8.02
CA SER A 229 13.95 -24.76 -8.59
C SER A 229 13.36 -24.83 -10.00
N SER A 230 12.82 -23.75 -10.59
CA SER A 230 12.25 -23.84 -11.95
C SER A 230 12.17 -22.48 -12.64
N ALA A 231 13.23 -22.14 -13.39
CA ALA A 231 13.44 -20.87 -14.08
C ALA A 231 13.42 -19.65 -13.12
N ASN A 232 14.33 -18.70 -13.28
CA ASN A 232 14.40 -17.47 -12.46
C ASN A 232 13.21 -16.52 -12.73
N VAL A 233 11.97 -17.00 -12.56
CA VAL A 233 10.74 -16.27 -12.88
C VAL A 233 10.16 -15.69 -11.60
N LEU A 234 10.13 -14.36 -11.52
CA LEU A 234 9.38 -13.61 -10.52
C LEU A 234 7.91 -13.57 -10.96
N ARG A 235 6.98 -13.95 -10.07
CA ARG A 235 5.55 -13.78 -10.34
C ARG A 235 5.25 -12.29 -10.51
N ARG A 236 4.55 -11.94 -11.59
CA ARG A 236 4.19 -10.53 -11.87
C ARG A 236 3.25 -9.93 -10.83
N TYR A 237 2.32 -10.73 -10.33
CA TYR A 237 1.38 -10.39 -9.26
C TYR A 237 1.53 -11.39 -8.11
N PRO A 238 1.03 -11.07 -6.89
CA PRO A 238 1.11 -11.98 -5.74
C PRO A 238 0.61 -13.40 -6.01
N TRP A 239 -0.41 -13.52 -6.87
CA TRP A 239 -1.06 -14.79 -7.25
C TRP A 239 -0.54 -15.44 -8.54
N GLY A 240 0.37 -14.81 -9.30
CA GLY A 240 0.88 -15.33 -10.57
C GLY A 240 1.07 -14.26 -11.65
N ASP A 241 1.16 -14.67 -12.91
CA ASP A 241 1.57 -13.76 -14.00
C ASP A 241 0.40 -13.07 -14.71
N ALA A 242 -0.75 -13.71 -14.76
CA ALA A 242 -1.94 -13.18 -15.39
C ALA A 242 -2.67 -12.21 -14.46
N PHE A 243 -2.96 -11.01 -14.97
CA PHE A 243 -3.82 -10.05 -14.29
C PHE A 243 -5.24 -10.62 -14.16
N ASP A 244 -5.82 -10.54 -12.95
CA ASP A 244 -7.22 -10.87 -12.67
C ASP A 244 -7.83 -9.77 -11.81
N VAL A 245 -8.76 -9.00 -12.37
CA VAL A 245 -9.44 -7.89 -11.70
C VAL A 245 -10.23 -8.31 -10.46
N ARG A 246 -10.58 -9.59 -10.34
CA ARG A 246 -11.31 -10.12 -9.17
C ARG A 246 -10.41 -10.34 -7.96
N ARG A 247 -9.08 -10.27 -8.13
CA ARG A 247 -8.08 -10.52 -7.09
C ARG A 247 -7.47 -9.24 -6.50
N CYS A 248 -7.83 -8.07 -7.03
CA CYS A 248 -7.35 -6.80 -6.48
C CYS A 248 -8.32 -5.65 -6.68
N ASN A 249 -8.17 -4.63 -5.84
CA ASN A 249 -8.88 -3.37 -5.97
C ASN A 249 -8.02 -2.37 -6.77
N VAL A 250 -8.24 -2.28 -8.08
CA VAL A 250 -7.62 -1.26 -8.96
C VAL A 250 -8.71 -0.51 -9.72
N TRP A 251 -8.38 0.46 -10.58
CA TRP A 251 -9.39 1.24 -11.29
C TRP A 251 -10.38 0.35 -12.06
N ALA A 252 -9.88 -0.71 -12.70
CA ALA A 252 -10.68 -1.67 -13.45
C ALA A 252 -11.69 -2.46 -12.60
N SER A 253 -11.52 -2.53 -11.28
CA SER A 253 -12.51 -3.15 -10.37
C SER A 253 -13.82 -2.37 -10.30
N GLY A 254 -13.78 -1.06 -10.64
CA GLY A 254 -14.94 -0.18 -10.62
C GLY A 254 -15.40 0.27 -9.22
N LEU A 255 -14.70 -0.11 -8.14
CA LEU A 255 -15.10 0.27 -6.77
C LEU A 255 -14.88 1.76 -6.49
N GLY A 256 -13.79 2.33 -7.01
CA GLY A 256 -13.49 3.77 -6.92
C GLY A 256 -13.22 4.30 -5.51
N ARG A 257 -12.97 3.41 -4.55
CA ARG A 257 -12.61 3.69 -3.16
C ARG A 257 -11.87 2.50 -2.57
N THR A 258 -11.35 2.65 -1.36
CA THR A 258 -10.76 1.53 -0.62
C THR A 258 -11.80 0.44 -0.35
N ALA A 259 -11.32 -0.80 -0.26
CA ALA A 259 -12.05 -1.97 0.22
C ALA A 259 -11.56 -2.34 1.63
N PRO A 260 -12.34 -3.11 2.41
CA PRO A 260 -11.88 -3.68 3.67
C PRO A 260 -10.55 -4.41 3.52
N VAL A 261 -9.69 -4.32 4.54
CA VAL A 261 -8.32 -4.86 4.48
C VAL A 261 -8.29 -6.38 4.31
N THR A 262 -9.35 -7.09 4.70
CA THR A 262 -9.53 -8.55 4.54
C THR A 262 -10.14 -8.96 3.20
N GLY A 263 -10.52 -7.99 2.35
CA GLY A 263 -11.09 -8.27 1.03
C GLY A 263 -10.06 -8.85 0.05
N TYR A 264 -10.54 -9.47 -1.02
CA TYR A 264 -9.71 -10.06 -2.09
C TYR A 264 -8.80 -11.20 -1.60
N GLU A 265 -9.36 -12.17 -0.87
CA GLU A 265 -8.62 -13.34 -0.35
C GLU A 265 -7.90 -14.14 -1.43
N ASP A 266 -8.52 -14.31 -2.60
CA ASP A 266 -7.91 -14.98 -3.76
C ASP A 266 -6.71 -14.20 -4.33
N GLY A 267 -6.54 -12.95 -3.94
CA GLY A 267 -5.37 -12.12 -4.28
C GLY A 267 -4.22 -12.21 -3.29
N ALA A 268 -4.37 -12.96 -2.20
CA ALA A 268 -3.32 -13.09 -1.20
C ALA A 268 -2.12 -13.89 -1.75
N THR A 269 -0.95 -13.58 -1.21
CA THR A 269 0.28 -14.36 -1.43
C THR A 269 0.15 -15.77 -0.82
N PRO A 270 1.00 -16.73 -1.21
CA PRO A 270 0.99 -18.08 -0.62
C PRO A 270 1.19 -18.12 0.90
N ASN A 271 1.90 -17.13 1.48
CA ASN A 271 2.08 -16.99 2.92
C ASN A 271 0.97 -16.16 3.61
N GLY A 272 -0.06 -15.76 2.86
CA GLY A 272 -1.28 -15.14 3.37
C GLY A 272 -1.15 -13.64 3.65
N VAL A 273 -0.43 -12.91 2.80
CA VAL A 273 -0.39 -11.44 2.78
C VAL A 273 -1.36 -10.93 1.72
N TYR A 274 -2.31 -10.11 2.14
CA TYR A 274 -3.43 -9.65 1.34
C TYR A 274 -3.10 -8.33 0.68
N GLN A 275 -3.74 -8.08 -0.47
CA GLN A 275 -3.81 -6.77 -1.11
C GLN A 275 -2.45 -6.10 -1.39
N LEU A 276 -1.39 -6.88 -1.66
CA LEU A 276 -0.12 -6.33 -2.16
C LEU A 276 -0.22 -5.85 -3.62
N ALA A 277 -1.36 -6.07 -4.28
CA ALA A 277 -1.71 -5.41 -5.53
C ALA A 277 -3.02 -4.64 -5.33
N GLY A 278 -2.98 -3.32 -5.52
CA GLY A 278 -4.12 -2.43 -5.40
C GLY A 278 -4.54 -2.11 -3.96
N ASN A 279 -5.78 -1.63 -3.84
CA ASN A 279 -6.41 -1.03 -2.67
C ASN A 279 -5.76 0.29 -2.26
N VAL A 280 -4.54 0.28 -1.73
CA VAL A 280 -3.78 1.49 -1.41
C VAL A 280 -2.31 1.26 -1.74
N TRP A 281 -1.65 2.33 -2.20
CA TRP A 281 -0.20 2.39 -2.18
C TRP A 281 0.30 2.26 -0.75
N GLU A 282 1.46 1.64 -0.55
CA GLU A 282 1.99 1.41 0.80
C GLU A 282 3.35 2.06 1.00
N TRP A 283 3.46 2.90 2.05
CA TRP A 283 4.72 3.46 2.49
C TRP A 283 5.72 2.38 2.90
N THR A 284 6.97 2.52 2.44
CA THR A 284 8.12 1.74 2.89
C THR A 284 9.15 2.66 3.56
N SER A 285 10.08 2.08 4.33
CA SER A 285 11.18 2.83 4.97
C SER A 285 12.26 3.28 3.99
N SER A 286 12.31 2.68 2.80
CA SER A 286 13.32 2.93 1.78
C SER A 286 13.12 4.29 1.10
N ASP A 287 14.21 5.03 0.90
CA ASP A 287 14.21 6.18 0.01
C ASP A 287 13.95 5.73 -1.43
N PHE A 288 13.21 6.54 -2.17
CA PHE A 288 13.00 6.28 -3.58
C PHE A 288 14.06 7.01 -4.41
N THR A 289 14.92 6.23 -5.05
CA THR A 289 15.89 6.70 -6.04
C THR A 289 15.67 5.97 -7.36
N ALA A 290 15.75 6.72 -8.45
CA ALA A 290 15.69 6.19 -9.81
C ALA A 290 16.94 6.64 -10.57
N MET A 291 17.39 5.83 -11.52
CA MET A 291 18.47 6.20 -12.44
C MET A 291 17.90 6.66 -13.78
N ASP A 292 18.56 7.62 -14.43
CA ASP A 292 18.29 7.98 -15.82
C ASP A 292 18.87 6.94 -16.80
N GLU A 293 18.66 7.15 -18.11
CA GLU A 293 19.16 6.26 -19.17
C GLU A 293 20.70 6.15 -19.19
N GLN A 294 21.40 7.12 -18.60
CA GLN A 294 22.87 7.14 -18.50
C GLN A 294 23.37 6.53 -17.19
N GLY A 295 22.47 6.04 -16.32
CA GLY A 295 22.80 5.43 -15.03
C GLY A 295 23.10 6.45 -13.93
N SER A 296 22.75 7.72 -14.12
CA SER A 296 22.92 8.76 -13.10
C SER A 296 21.67 8.85 -12.21
N PRO A 297 21.82 9.09 -10.89
CA PRO A 297 20.67 9.28 -10.01
C PRO A 297 19.83 10.48 -10.44
N VAL A 298 18.53 10.27 -10.61
CA VAL A 298 17.54 11.33 -10.77
C VAL A 298 17.35 12.00 -9.42
N VAL A 299 17.93 13.18 -9.25
CA VAL A 299 17.79 13.98 -8.04
C VAL A 299 16.68 15.01 -8.23
N GLY A 300 15.62 14.89 -7.44
CA GLY A 300 14.57 15.90 -7.34
C GLY A 300 14.78 16.82 -6.12
N ASP A 301 14.02 17.91 -6.09
CA ASP A 301 14.09 18.90 -4.99
C ASP A 301 13.42 18.42 -3.69
N MET A 302 12.72 17.28 -3.73
CA MET A 302 11.99 16.72 -2.60
C MET A 302 12.52 15.32 -2.26
N LEU A 303 12.65 15.04 -0.96
CA LEU A 303 12.90 13.68 -0.49
C LEU A 303 11.67 12.81 -0.79
N LEU A 304 11.89 11.70 -1.50
CA LEU A 304 10.86 10.73 -1.83
C LEU A 304 11.09 9.44 -1.03
N LYS A 305 10.02 8.86 -0.50
CA LYS A 305 10.00 7.49 0.02
C LYS A 305 9.35 6.57 -0.98
N SER A 306 9.84 5.33 -1.05
CA SER A 306 9.27 4.34 -1.96
C SER A 306 7.88 3.93 -1.48
N ILE A 307 6.94 3.91 -2.42
CA ILE A 307 5.60 3.37 -2.24
C ILE A 307 5.36 2.23 -3.23
N ARG A 308 4.60 1.22 -2.80
CA ARG A 308 4.44 -0.05 -3.52
C ARG A 308 2.99 -0.48 -3.67
N GLY A 309 2.73 -1.38 -4.62
CA GLY A 309 1.48 -2.15 -4.75
C GLY A 309 0.38 -1.58 -5.63
N GLY A 310 0.35 -0.27 -5.90
CA GLY A 310 -0.80 0.35 -6.57
C GLY A 310 -1.99 0.57 -5.64
N ALA A 311 -3.00 1.29 -6.11
CA ALA A 311 -4.20 1.62 -5.33
C ALA A 311 -5.49 1.41 -6.14
N PHE A 312 -6.64 1.64 -5.50
CA PHE A 312 -7.96 1.51 -6.11
C PHE A 312 -8.18 2.41 -7.35
N ASP A 313 -7.37 3.46 -7.52
CA ASP A 313 -7.40 4.39 -8.65
C ASP A 313 -6.24 4.16 -9.64
N THR A 314 -5.42 3.13 -9.44
CA THR A 314 -4.38 2.73 -10.41
C THR A 314 -5.04 2.27 -11.71
N TYR A 315 -4.83 3.03 -12.78
CA TYR A 315 -5.46 2.81 -14.09
C TYR A 315 -4.83 1.64 -14.84
N PHE A 316 -3.51 1.57 -14.88
CA PHE A 316 -2.79 0.53 -15.62
C PHE A 316 -2.40 -0.62 -14.67
N PRO A 317 -2.84 -1.87 -14.93
CA PRO A 317 -2.44 -3.02 -14.13
C PRO A 317 -0.92 -3.26 -14.03
N ALA A 318 -0.15 -2.71 -14.97
CA ALA A 318 1.31 -2.76 -14.95
C ALA A 318 1.93 -1.90 -13.83
N GLN A 319 1.15 -1.02 -13.19
CA GLN A 319 1.58 -0.18 -12.06
C GLN A 319 1.15 -0.76 -10.70
N ALA A 320 0.53 -1.95 -10.69
CA ALA A 320 0.13 -2.67 -9.49
C ALA A 320 0.74 -4.09 -9.45
N THR A 321 1.93 -4.24 -10.05
CA THR A 321 2.69 -5.49 -10.07
C THR A 321 3.52 -5.62 -8.79
N SER A 322 4.03 -6.83 -8.53
CA SER A 322 4.93 -7.10 -7.41
C SER A 322 6.27 -6.37 -7.50
N CYS A 323 6.66 -5.90 -8.70
CA CYS A 323 7.96 -5.26 -8.98
C CYS A 323 7.85 -3.74 -9.20
N PHE A 324 6.68 -3.22 -9.59
CA PHE A 324 6.52 -1.80 -9.88
C PHE A 324 6.80 -0.91 -8.66
N ARG A 325 7.74 0.03 -8.82
CA ARG A 325 8.12 1.01 -7.82
C ARG A 325 7.76 2.41 -8.26
N THR A 326 7.39 3.23 -7.30
CA THR A 326 7.36 4.68 -7.47
C THR A 326 7.64 5.35 -6.13
N GLY A 327 7.83 6.67 -6.15
CA GLY A 327 8.13 7.46 -4.97
C GLY A 327 7.08 8.53 -4.74
N LEU A 328 6.91 8.90 -3.48
CA LEU A 328 6.07 10.02 -3.09
C LEU A 328 6.78 10.88 -2.05
N ALA A 329 6.54 12.19 -2.09
CA ALA A 329 7.12 13.14 -1.15
C ALA A 329 6.76 12.78 0.29
N THR A 330 7.73 12.84 1.19
CA THR A 330 7.59 12.30 2.56
C THR A 330 6.44 12.92 3.38
N LEU A 331 6.08 14.17 3.10
CA LEU A 331 4.97 14.90 3.74
C LEU A 331 3.63 14.80 2.99
N ALA A 332 3.57 14.08 1.87
CA ALA A 332 2.34 13.96 1.09
C ALA A 332 1.29 13.13 1.85
N ARG A 333 0.06 13.66 1.93
CA ARG A 333 -1.10 13.04 2.60
C ARG A 333 -2.20 12.83 1.57
N THR A 334 -2.16 11.71 0.84
CA THR A 334 -3.09 11.40 -0.26
C THR A 334 -4.15 10.38 0.18
N HIS A 335 -5.26 10.33 -0.57
CA HIS A 335 -6.44 9.53 -0.26
C HIS A 335 -6.33 8.04 -0.63
N ASN A 336 -5.19 7.63 -1.18
CA ASN A 336 -4.96 6.30 -1.75
C ASN A 336 -3.60 5.72 -1.32
N VAL A 337 -2.92 6.31 -0.34
CA VAL A 337 -1.67 5.80 0.25
C VAL A 337 -1.90 5.49 1.73
N GLY A 338 -1.63 4.26 2.11
CA GLY A 338 -1.60 3.75 3.48
C GLY A 338 -0.25 3.06 3.76
N PHE A 339 -0.26 2.04 4.62
CA PHE A 339 0.94 1.29 4.98
C PHE A 339 0.59 -0.01 5.69
N ARG A 340 1.60 -0.87 5.83
CA ARG A 340 1.59 -2.03 6.74
C ARG A 340 2.87 -2.07 7.56
N CYS A 341 2.85 -2.81 8.65
CA CYS A 341 3.99 -2.95 9.54
C CYS A 341 4.80 -4.22 9.26
N ALA A 342 6.06 -4.22 9.67
CA ALA A 342 6.96 -5.35 9.67
C ALA A 342 7.62 -5.52 11.05
N ILE A 343 8.08 -6.74 11.34
CA ILE A 343 8.85 -7.09 12.55
C ILE A 343 10.10 -7.85 12.08
N ALA A 344 11.27 -7.44 12.58
CA ALA A 344 12.48 -8.22 12.36
C ALA A 344 12.41 -9.54 13.15
N LEU A 345 12.73 -10.66 12.51
CA LEU A 345 13.03 -11.90 13.21
C LEU A 345 14.53 -11.86 13.51
N THR A 346 14.93 -11.17 14.57
CA THR A 346 16.28 -11.36 15.08
C THR A 346 16.38 -12.81 15.53
N GLY A 347 17.23 -13.60 14.87
CA GLY A 347 17.65 -14.87 15.43
C GLY A 347 18.26 -14.58 16.79
N ASP A 348 17.82 -15.27 17.83
CA ASP A 348 18.45 -15.20 19.15
C ASP A 348 19.96 -15.43 18.97
N GLY A 349 20.71 -14.35 19.10
CA GLY A 349 22.09 -14.23 18.67
C GLY A 349 22.85 -13.33 19.63
N GLN A 350 22.99 -13.83 20.86
CA GLN A 350 23.77 -13.34 22.01
C GLN A 350 23.21 -12.18 22.84
#